data_AF-A0A7C5GXQ7-F1
#
_entry.id   AF-A0A7C5GXQ7-F1
#
_cell.length_a   1.000
_cell.length_b   1.000
_cell.length_c   1.000
_cell.angle_alpha   90.00
_cell.angle_beta   90.00
_cell.angle_gamma   90.00
#
_symmetry.space_group_name_H-M   'P 1'
#
loop_
_entity.id
_entity.type
_entity.pdbx_description
1 polymer ?
#
loop_
_entity_poly.entity_id
_entity_poly.type
_entity_poly.pdbx_seq_one_letter_code
_entity_poly.pdbx_strand_id
1 'polypeptide(L)'
;MKRFSISVLLVMFFVVFSFYTKNAYGGTDQYQKCFEEAAAKYGLNPKLLYAIARVESDFNPYAINVNKDGRSLKEYYPEHKWEAKKVLHYLIENGYNFDVGIAQINVVNIRRWGLDPYQLLDPCTNLDVSARLLKELINRYGLSWQAIWHYNGRPSYAYKVYNALMWVNKKYYSTNLP
;
A
#
# COMPACT_ATOMS: atom_id res chain seq x y z
N MET A 1 -12.99 -59.58 31.32
CA MET A 1 -12.36 -58.97 30.13
C MET A 1 -12.86 -57.54 29.98
N LYS A 2 -11.95 -56.59 29.75
CA LYS A 2 -12.14 -55.14 29.90
C LYS A 2 -13.18 -54.57 28.91
N ARG A 3 -14.04 -53.70 29.43
CA ARG A 3 -14.94 -52.81 28.65
C ARG A 3 -14.09 -51.74 27.94
N PHE A 4 -14.33 -51.50 26.66
CA PHE A 4 -13.98 -50.25 26.00
C PHE A 4 -15.21 -49.75 25.24
N SER A 5 -15.76 -48.62 25.70
CA SER A 5 -16.92 -47.95 25.12
C SER A 5 -16.50 -47.25 23.83
N ILE A 6 -17.21 -47.49 22.73
CA ILE A 6 -17.01 -46.85 21.41
C ILE A 6 -17.59 -45.43 21.44
N SER A 7 -17.10 -44.58 22.33
CA SER A 7 -17.70 -43.26 22.58
C SER A 7 -16.69 -42.10 22.52
N VAL A 8 -15.42 -42.36 22.17
CA VAL A 8 -14.36 -41.33 22.20
C VAL A 8 -13.64 -41.14 20.87
N LEU A 9 -13.86 -42.00 19.86
CA LEU A 9 -13.11 -41.92 18.59
C LEU A 9 -13.75 -41.11 17.44
N LEU A 10 -14.91 -40.48 17.67
CA LEU A 10 -15.59 -39.66 16.64
C LEU A 10 -15.65 -38.16 16.96
N VAL A 11 -15.01 -37.72 18.04
CA VAL A 11 -14.97 -36.29 18.43
C VAL A 11 -13.62 -35.62 18.10
N MET A 12 -12.58 -36.39 17.74
CA MET A 12 -11.27 -35.83 17.33
C MET A 12 -11.05 -35.74 15.81
N PHE A 13 -12.09 -35.93 14.99
CA PHE A 13 -12.00 -35.67 13.54
C PHE A 13 -12.76 -34.42 13.07
N PHE A 14 -13.60 -33.83 13.94
CA PHE A 14 -14.35 -32.60 13.63
C PHE A 14 -13.70 -31.30 14.15
N VAL A 15 -12.56 -31.37 14.85
CA VAL A 15 -11.88 -30.18 15.41
C VAL A 15 -10.69 -29.70 14.57
N VAL A 16 -10.30 -30.41 13.49
CA VAL A 16 -9.09 -30.07 12.72
C VAL A 16 -9.36 -29.38 11.38
N PHE A 17 -10.62 -29.18 10.96
CA PHE A 17 -10.92 -28.54 9.67
C PHE A 17 -12.00 -27.45 9.75
N SER A 18 -11.79 -26.45 10.61
CA SER A 18 -12.55 -25.18 10.50
C SER A 18 -11.70 -23.91 10.64
N PHE A 19 -10.38 -24.00 10.49
CA PHE A 19 -9.49 -22.82 10.55
C PHE A 19 -8.77 -22.47 9.24
N TYR A 20 -9.18 -23.02 8.11
CA TYR A 20 -8.69 -22.61 6.80
C TYR A 20 -9.88 -22.64 5.85
N THR A 21 -10.62 -21.54 5.72
CA THR A 21 -10.39 -20.62 4.60
C THR A 21 -10.85 -19.20 4.94
N LYS A 22 -9.98 -18.38 5.56
CA LYS A 22 -10.06 -16.93 5.31
C LYS A 22 -9.45 -16.67 3.94
N ASN A 23 -10.22 -16.88 2.88
CA ASN A 23 -9.85 -16.43 1.54
C ASN A 23 -11.03 -15.70 0.92
N ALA A 24 -11.06 -14.38 1.11
CA ALA A 24 -11.99 -13.50 0.41
C ALA A 24 -11.46 -12.07 0.33
N TYR A 25 -10.20 -11.85 -0.06
CA TYR A 25 -9.72 -10.50 -0.34
C TYR A 25 -8.78 -10.45 -1.56
N GLY A 26 -9.31 -10.02 -2.70
CA GLY A 26 -8.47 -9.56 -3.81
C GLY A 26 -7.62 -8.36 -3.37
N GLY A 27 -6.31 -8.47 -3.57
CA GLY A 27 -5.30 -7.39 -3.48
C GLY A 27 -4.91 -6.88 -2.09
N THR A 28 -5.83 -6.80 -1.11
CA THR A 28 -5.59 -6.07 0.14
C THR A 28 -4.89 -6.87 1.25
N ASP A 29 -4.92 -8.20 1.17
CA ASP A 29 -4.34 -9.10 2.19
C ASP A 29 -2.81 -9.20 2.08
N GLN A 30 -2.28 -9.11 0.85
CA GLN A 30 -0.88 -9.38 0.54
C GLN A 30 0.11 -8.44 1.24
N TYR A 31 -0.27 -7.17 1.44
CA TYR A 31 0.61 -6.14 2.02
C TYR A 31 0.10 -5.58 3.35
N GLN A 32 -0.87 -6.24 3.97
CA GLN A 32 -1.54 -5.72 5.17
C GLN A 32 -0.57 -5.36 6.29
N LYS A 33 0.32 -6.30 6.61
CA LYS A 33 1.36 -6.10 7.62
C LYS A 33 2.22 -4.86 7.31
N CYS A 34 2.55 -4.62 6.04
CA CYS A 34 3.38 -3.49 5.65
C CYS A 34 2.65 -2.14 5.80
N PHE A 35 1.33 -2.10 5.56
CA PHE A 35 0.53 -0.92 5.89
C PHE A 35 0.49 -0.66 7.39
N GLU A 36 0.28 -1.70 8.19
CA GLU A 36 0.20 -1.60 9.66
C GLU A 36 1.53 -1.15 10.26
N GLU A 37 2.65 -1.77 9.86
CA GLU A 37 3.99 -1.45 10.36
C GLU A 37 4.42 -0.04 9.98
N ALA A 38 4.23 0.36 8.71
CA ALA A 38 4.54 1.71 8.26
C ALA A 38 3.68 2.75 9.00
N ALA A 39 2.37 2.50 9.14
CA ALA A 39 1.48 3.41 9.85
C ALA A 39 1.88 3.55 11.33
N ALA A 40 2.12 2.44 12.02
CA ALA A 40 2.52 2.43 13.42
C ALA A 40 3.83 3.18 13.65
N LYS A 41 4.85 2.94 12.80
CA LYS A 41 6.16 3.58 12.88
C LYS A 41 6.11 5.11 12.85
N TYR A 42 5.17 5.69 12.08
CA TYR A 42 5.04 7.14 11.93
C TYR A 42 3.82 7.75 12.65
N GLY A 43 3.10 6.94 13.46
CA GLY A 43 1.92 7.38 14.20
C GLY A 43 0.75 7.80 13.30
N LEU A 44 0.50 7.04 12.24
CA LEU A 44 -0.56 7.27 11.26
C LEU A 44 -1.66 6.21 11.40
N ASN A 45 -2.84 6.51 10.86
CA ASN A 45 -3.90 5.51 10.73
C ASN A 45 -3.62 4.63 9.48
N PRO A 46 -3.52 3.29 9.58
CA PRO A 46 -3.24 2.43 8.44
C PRO A 46 -4.30 2.55 7.33
N LYS A 47 -5.56 2.82 7.69
CA LYS A 47 -6.64 3.03 6.70
C LYS A 47 -6.37 4.22 5.77
N LEU A 48 -5.69 5.25 6.27
CA LEU A 48 -5.30 6.40 5.45
C LEU A 48 -4.24 6.02 4.41
N LEU A 49 -3.22 5.24 4.80
CA LEU A 49 -2.22 4.73 3.87
C LEU A 49 -2.85 3.79 2.83
N TYR A 50 -3.77 2.93 3.24
CA TYR A 50 -4.56 2.10 2.33
C TYR A 50 -5.34 2.94 1.31
N ALA A 51 -6.00 4.00 1.76
CA ALA A 51 -6.75 4.90 0.88
C ALA A 51 -5.84 5.62 -0.12
N ILE A 52 -4.65 6.07 0.32
CA ILE A 52 -3.64 6.67 -0.54
C ILE A 52 -3.16 5.66 -1.59
N ALA A 53 -2.69 4.47 -1.18
CA ALA A 53 -2.19 3.46 -2.11
C ALA A 53 -3.24 3.00 -3.14
N ARG A 54 -4.52 2.94 -2.74
CA ARG A 54 -5.62 2.69 -3.66
C ARG A 54 -5.75 3.78 -4.72
N VAL A 55 -5.69 5.05 -4.33
CA VAL A 55 -5.78 6.19 -5.26
C VAL A 55 -4.56 6.27 -6.16
N GLU A 56 -3.38 5.94 -5.64
CA GLU A 56 -2.12 6.09 -6.36
C GLU A 56 -1.90 5.01 -7.43
N SER A 57 -2.25 3.75 -7.16
CA SER A 57 -1.91 2.65 -8.08
C SER A 57 -2.91 1.49 -8.09
N ASP A 58 -4.00 1.60 -7.33
CA ASP A 58 -4.86 0.46 -6.98
C ASP A 58 -4.06 -0.75 -6.48
N PHE A 59 -3.07 -0.47 -5.62
CA PHE A 59 -2.16 -1.44 -5.02
C PHE A 59 -1.16 -2.13 -5.97
N ASN A 60 -0.95 -1.61 -7.18
CA ASN A 60 0.05 -2.15 -8.10
C ASN A 60 1.49 -1.76 -7.66
N PRO A 61 2.34 -2.72 -7.25
CA PRO A 61 3.68 -2.41 -6.77
C PRO A 61 4.68 -2.03 -7.86
N TYR A 62 4.32 -2.19 -9.13
CA TYR A 62 5.18 -1.94 -10.28
C TYR A 62 4.70 -0.77 -11.14
N ALA A 63 3.62 -0.08 -10.76
CA ALA A 63 3.15 1.12 -11.43
C ALA A 63 4.24 2.20 -11.47
N ILE A 64 4.50 2.77 -12.64
CA ILE A 64 5.48 3.85 -12.83
C ILE A 64 4.82 4.96 -13.64
N ASN A 65 4.86 6.19 -13.14
CA ASN A 65 4.28 7.36 -13.81
C ASN A 65 5.36 8.42 -14.08
N VAL A 66 5.58 8.78 -15.33
CA VAL A 66 6.52 9.85 -15.72
C VAL A 66 5.82 11.19 -15.65
N ASN A 67 6.43 12.15 -14.94
CA ASN A 67 5.91 13.48 -14.74
C ASN A 67 6.66 14.52 -15.60
N LYS A 68 5.89 15.44 -16.19
CA LYS A 68 6.40 16.63 -16.87
C LYS A 68 5.53 17.83 -16.53
N ASP A 69 6.15 18.92 -16.08
CA ASP A 69 5.47 20.19 -15.73
C ASP A 69 4.27 20.00 -14.78
N GLY A 70 4.41 19.09 -13.81
CA GLY A 70 3.38 18.77 -12.81
C GLY A 70 2.21 17.92 -13.35
N ARG A 71 2.37 17.26 -14.50
CA ARG A 71 1.35 16.40 -15.13
C ARG A 71 1.92 15.03 -15.45
N SER A 72 1.07 14.01 -15.43
CA SER A 72 1.39 12.69 -15.99
C SER A 72 1.63 12.84 -17.50
N LEU A 73 2.77 12.34 -17.95
CA LEU A 73 3.18 12.28 -19.36
C LEU A 73 3.02 10.87 -19.91
N LYS A 74 3.38 9.85 -19.12
CA LYS A 74 3.34 8.45 -19.53
C LYS A 74 3.34 7.53 -18.32
N GLU A 75 2.47 6.53 -18.36
CA GLU A 75 2.37 5.50 -17.34
C GLU A 75 2.86 4.15 -17.88
N TYR A 76 3.45 3.34 -17.00
CA TYR A 76 3.87 1.97 -17.26
C TYR A 76 3.30 1.05 -16.18
N TYR A 77 2.80 -0.11 -16.60
CA TYR A 77 2.25 -1.15 -15.72
C TYR A 77 2.88 -2.51 -16.02
N PRO A 78 4.17 -2.70 -15.72
CA PRO A 78 4.85 -3.98 -15.92
C PRO A 78 4.24 -5.06 -15.03
N GLU A 79 4.20 -6.30 -15.52
CA GLU A 79 3.64 -7.42 -14.75
C GLU A 79 4.66 -7.97 -13.74
N HIS A 80 5.94 -7.77 -14.03
CA HIS A 80 7.03 -8.33 -13.24
C HIS A 80 8.06 -7.29 -12.79
N LYS A 81 8.65 -7.52 -11.61
CA LYS A 81 9.69 -6.64 -11.03
C LYS A 81 10.87 -6.42 -11.98
N TRP A 82 11.26 -7.42 -12.76
CA TRP A 82 12.39 -7.30 -13.68
C TRP A 82 12.07 -6.37 -14.87
N GLU A 83 10.82 -6.33 -15.33
CA GLU A 83 10.38 -5.39 -16.37
C GLU A 83 10.37 -3.97 -15.82
N ALA A 84 9.83 -3.80 -14.61
CA ALA A 84 9.84 -2.51 -13.92
C ALA A 84 11.27 -1.99 -13.73
N LYS A 85 12.23 -2.86 -13.37
CA LYS A 85 13.65 -2.49 -13.30
C LYS A 85 14.20 -1.99 -14.65
N LYS A 86 13.81 -2.58 -15.78
CA LYS A 86 14.23 -2.10 -17.11
C LYS A 86 13.68 -0.69 -17.40
N VAL A 87 12.42 -0.43 -17.05
CA VAL A 87 11.81 0.91 -17.17
C VAL A 87 12.54 1.90 -16.27
N LEU A 88 12.75 1.58 -14.99
CA LEU A 88 13.46 2.46 -14.06
C LEU A 88 14.87 2.79 -14.55
N HIS A 89 15.61 1.79 -15.04
CA HIS A 89 16.95 2.00 -15.60
C HIS A 89 16.93 3.04 -16.72
N TYR A 90 16.08 2.87 -17.72
CA TYR A 90 15.93 3.83 -18.81
C TYR A 90 15.58 5.24 -18.30
N LEU A 91 14.64 5.35 -17.35
CA LEU A 91 14.19 6.64 -16.84
C LEU A 91 15.29 7.37 -16.04
N ILE A 92 16.08 6.63 -15.25
CA ILE A 92 17.19 7.17 -14.46
C ILE A 92 18.30 7.67 -15.37
N GLU A 93 18.73 6.86 -16.35
CA GLU A 93 19.82 7.23 -17.28
C GLU A 93 19.50 8.48 -18.10
N ASN A 94 18.22 8.71 -18.39
CA ASN A 94 17.75 9.85 -19.16
C ASN A 94 17.24 11.02 -18.31
N GLY A 95 17.41 10.96 -16.98
CA GLY A 95 17.13 12.07 -16.08
C GLY A 95 15.64 12.45 -15.94
N TYR A 96 14.72 11.49 -16.15
CA TYR A 96 13.29 11.75 -16.01
C TYR A 96 12.86 11.99 -14.56
N ASN A 97 11.77 12.74 -14.38
CA ASN A 97 11.03 12.82 -13.12
C ASN A 97 9.86 11.83 -13.18
N PHE A 98 9.74 10.93 -12.22
CA PHE A 98 8.72 9.90 -12.21
C PHE A 98 8.37 9.42 -10.80
N ASP A 99 7.22 8.79 -10.67
CA ASP A 99 6.69 8.16 -9.48
C ASP A 99 6.80 6.64 -9.60
N VAL A 100 7.00 5.94 -8.47
CA VAL A 100 7.20 4.49 -8.45
C VAL A 100 6.32 3.81 -7.41
N GLY A 101 5.75 2.69 -7.83
CA GLY A 101 5.19 1.64 -7.00
C GLY A 101 3.86 1.96 -6.33
N ILE A 102 3.57 1.18 -5.29
CA ILE A 102 2.23 1.04 -4.70
C ILE A 102 1.64 2.37 -4.20
N ALA A 103 2.47 3.30 -3.73
CA ALA A 103 2.05 4.61 -3.26
C ALA A 103 2.59 5.77 -4.12
N GLN A 104 3.00 5.47 -5.36
CA GLN A 104 3.51 6.41 -6.37
C GLN A 104 4.48 7.44 -5.78
N ILE A 105 5.57 6.95 -5.19
CA ILE A 105 6.57 7.81 -4.58
C ILE A 105 7.42 8.45 -5.66
N ASN A 106 7.42 9.78 -5.69
CA ASN A 106 8.24 10.56 -6.61
C ASN A 106 9.74 10.40 -6.32
N VAL A 107 10.55 10.15 -7.36
CA VAL A 107 12.00 9.96 -7.21
C VAL A 107 12.73 11.20 -6.72
N VAL A 108 12.21 12.41 -6.95
CA VAL A 108 12.82 13.65 -6.44
C VAL A 108 12.70 13.72 -4.92
N ASN A 109 11.58 13.27 -4.35
CA ASN A 109 11.34 13.31 -2.90
C ASN A 109 12.31 12.43 -2.10
N ILE A 110 12.75 11.32 -2.68
CA ILE A 110 13.62 10.35 -2.00
C ILE A 110 15.12 10.65 -2.11
N ARG A 111 15.54 11.55 -3.02
CA ARG A 111 16.96 11.92 -3.21
C ARG A 111 17.61 12.39 -1.90
N ARG A 112 16.90 13.21 -1.13
CA ARG A 112 17.36 13.71 0.18
C ARG A 112 17.51 12.62 1.26
N TRP A 113 16.99 11.42 1.02
CA TRP A 113 17.09 10.28 1.93
C TRP A 113 18.10 9.25 1.46
N GLY A 114 18.78 9.49 0.33
CA GLY A 114 19.80 8.57 -0.21
C GLY A 114 19.24 7.21 -0.64
N LEU A 115 17.94 7.13 -0.92
CA LEU A 115 17.30 5.89 -1.37
C LEU A 115 17.49 5.70 -2.87
N ASP A 116 17.67 4.44 -3.26
CA ASP A 116 17.71 4.01 -4.64
C ASP A 116 16.27 3.80 -5.15
N PRO A 117 15.84 4.41 -6.28
CA PRO A 117 14.53 4.18 -6.88
C PRO A 117 14.14 2.71 -7.07
N TYR A 118 15.11 1.80 -7.29
CA TYR A 118 14.82 0.37 -7.42
C TYR A 118 14.22 -0.23 -6.14
N GLN A 119 14.49 0.36 -4.97
CA GLN A 119 13.92 -0.08 -3.69
C GLN A 119 12.42 0.20 -3.60
N LEU A 120 11.90 1.18 -4.36
CA LEU A 120 10.48 1.51 -4.38
C LEU A 120 9.62 0.44 -5.08
N LEU A 121 10.23 -0.54 -5.75
CA LEU A 121 9.55 -1.73 -6.28
C LEU A 121 9.33 -2.81 -5.21
N ASP A 122 9.82 -2.60 -3.98
CA ASP A 122 9.41 -3.38 -2.81
C ASP A 122 8.20 -2.68 -2.14
N PRO A 123 7.04 -3.35 -2.03
CA PRO A 123 5.82 -2.74 -1.50
C PRO A 123 5.98 -2.19 -0.09
N CYS A 124 6.69 -2.91 0.78
CA CYS A 124 6.83 -2.55 2.19
C CYS A 124 7.77 -1.34 2.36
N THR A 125 8.87 -1.31 1.61
CA THR A 125 9.75 -0.15 1.51
C THR A 125 9.00 1.06 0.96
N ASN A 126 8.22 0.88 -0.11
CA ASN A 126 7.43 1.95 -0.71
C ASN A 126 6.42 2.55 0.28
N LEU A 127 5.73 1.69 1.05
CA LEU A 127 4.79 2.12 2.09
C LEU A 127 5.47 2.79 3.29
N ASP A 128 6.65 2.35 3.71
CA ASP A 128 7.45 3.03 4.74
C ASP A 128 7.80 4.46 4.29
N VAL A 129 8.24 4.60 3.04
CA VAL A 129 8.60 5.89 2.43
C VAL A 129 7.37 6.77 2.26
N SER A 130 6.22 6.21 1.88
CA SER A 130 4.93 6.89 1.84
C SER A 130 4.53 7.45 3.20
N ALA A 131 4.59 6.62 4.24
CA ALA A 131 4.26 7.01 5.60
C ALA A 131 5.20 8.09 6.14
N ARG A 132 6.50 7.98 5.85
CA ARG A 132 7.49 9.03 6.17
C ARG A 132 7.13 10.36 5.52
N LEU A 133 6.87 10.36 4.21
CA LEU A 133 6.50 11.57 3.47
C LEU A 133 5.22 12.19 4.03
N LEU A 134 4.19 11.38 4.24
CA LEU A 134 2.92 11.83 4.80
C LEU A 134 3.10 12.44 6.20
N LYS A 135 3.94 11.82 7.05
CA LYS A 135 4.24 12.36 8.37
C LYS A 135 4.93 13.72 8.30
N GLU A 136 5.85 13.93 7.38
CA GLU A 136 6.47 15.25 7.18
C GLU A 136 5.45 16.31 6.73
N LEU A 137 4.53 15.94 5.83
CA LEU A 137 3.46 16.83 5.40
C LEU A 137 2.50 17.17 6.55
N ILE A 138 2.13 16.18 7.37
CA ILE A 138 1.31 16.39 8.56
C ILE A 138 2.03 17.28 9.57
N ASN A 139 3.33 17.11 9.78
CA ASN A 139 4.11 17.97 10.67
C ASN A 139 4.15 19.42 10.16
N ARG A 140 4.09 19.64 8.84
CA ARG A 140 4.12 20.96 8.22
C ARG A 140 2.75 21.66 8.18
N TYR A 141 1.68 20.92 7.86
CA TYR A 141 0.36 21.48 7.56
C TYR A 141 -0.72 21.05 8.58
N GLY A 142 -0.32 20.38 9.66
CA GLY A 142 -1.22 19.74 10.60
C GLY A 142 -1.88 18.48 10.03
N LEU A 143 -2.58 17.73 10.88
CA LEU A 143 -3.43 16.62 10.45
C LEU A 143 -4.68 17.18 9.76
N SER A 144 -4.54 17.50 8.48
CA SER A 144 -5.55 18.23 7.70
C SER A 144 -5.63 17.72 6.27
N TRP A 145 -6.73 18.05 5.57
CA TRP A 145 -6.83 17.81 4.13
C TRP A 145 -5.76 18.55 3.32
N GLN A 146 -5.18 19.62 3.88
CA GLN A 146 -4.05 20.31 3.29
C GLN A 146 -2.82 19.41 3.20
N ALA A 147 -2.47 18.72 4.29
CA ALA A 147 -1.38 17.75 4.27
C ALA A 147 -1.62 16.65 3.23
N ILE A 148 -2.86 16.17 3.11
CA ILE A 148 -3.23 15.11 2.15
C ILE A 148 -3.05 15.57 0.71
N TRP A 149 -3.58 16.73 0.32
CA TRP A 149 -3.46 17.16 -1.09
C TRP A 149 -2.03 17.54 -1.48
N HIS A 150 -1.20 17.98 -0.52
CA HIS A 150 0.24 18.20 -0.77
C HIS A 150 1.02 16.90 -1.04
N TYR A 151 0.48 15.73 -0.71
CA TYR A 151 1.10 14.44 -1.05
C TYR A 151 1.25 14.27 -2.56
N ASN A 152 0.20 14.62 -3.32
CA ASN A 152 0.18 14.58 -4.79
C ASN A 152 0.45 15.94 -5.45
N GLY A 153 0.20 17.05 -4.73
CA GLY A 153 0.38 18.42 -5.21
C GLY A 153 -0.86 19.05 -5.85
N ARG A 154 -2.05 18.44 -5.72
CA ARG A 154 -3.31 18.95 -6.32
C ARG A 154 -4.46 18.96 -5.31
N PRO A 155 -5.16 20.08 -5.08
CA PRO A 155 -6.27 20.14 -4.11
C PRO A 155 -7.36 19.06 -4.30
N SER A 156 -7.68 18.70 -5.54
CA SER A 156 -8.67 17.66 -5.85
C SER A 156 -8.28 16.26 -5.36
N TYR A 157 -7.00 16.04 -5.05
CA TYR A 157 -6.49 14.78 -4.52
C TYR A 157 -7.05 14.46 -3.14
N ALA A 158 -7.27 15.45 -2.28
CA ALA A 158 -7.88 15.22 -0.96
C ALA A 158 -9.25 14.55 -1.07
N TYR A 159 -10.06 14.94 -2.06
CA TYR A 159 -11.37 14.35 -2.29
C TYR A 159 -11.28 12.89 -2.78
N LYS A 160 -10.29 12.57 -3.64
CA LYS A 160 -10.03 11.18 -4.08
C LYS A 160 -9.70 10.29 -2.89
N VAL A 161 -8.79 10.74 -2.00
CA VAL A 161 -8.40 10.00 -0.80
C VAL A 161 -9.56 9.87 0.18
N TYR A 162 -10.37 10.93 0.37
CA TYR A 162 -11.57 10.86 1.20
C TYR A 162 -12.53 9.76 0.71
N ASN A 163 -12.84 9.72 -0.58
CA ASN A 163 -13.73 8.69 -1.14
C ASN A 163 -13.15 7.28 -0.99
N ALA A 164 -11.85 7.12 -1.21
CA ALA A 164 -11.16 5.85 -0.97
C ALA A 164 -11.22 5.43 0.50
N LEU A 165 -11.06 6.38 1.44
CA LEU A 165 -11.16 6.11 2.87
C LEU A 165 -12.58 5.69 3.29
N MET A 166 -13.62 6.32 2.73
CA MET A 166 -15.00 5.90 2.94
C MET A 166 -15.26 4.48 2.44
N TRP A 167 -14.70 4.12 1.27
CA TRP A 167 -14.73 2.76 0.76
C TRP A 167 -14.02 1.76 1.69
N VAL A 168 -12.81 2.10 2.17
CA VAL A 168 -12.04 1.27 3.13
C VAL A 168 -12.83 1.06 4.41
N ASN A 169 -13.44 2.11 4.96
CA ASN A 169 -14.24 2.03 6.18
C ASN A 169 -15.47 1.15 6.01
N LYS A 170 -16.22 1.30 4.91
CA LYS A 170 -17.38 0.44 4.64
C LYS A 170 -16.97 -1.04 4.64
N LYS A 171 -15.84 -1.36 3.99
CA LYS A 171 -15.31 -2.74 3.96
C LYS A 171 -14.92 -3.22 5.36
N TYR A 172 -14.21 -2.40 6.14
CA TYR A 172 -13.80 -2.70 7.51
C TYR A 172 -14.98 -3.05 8.44
N TYR A 173 -16.06 -2.25 8.40
CA TYR A 173 -17.25 -2.50 9.21
C TYR A 173 -18.13 -3.64 8.70
N SER A 174 -18.06 -3.96 7.41
CA SER A 174 -18.83 -5.09 6.84
C SER A 174 -18.22 -6.46 7.14
N THR A 175 -16.96 -6.52 7.59
CA THR A 175 -16.23 -7.79 7.69
C THR A 175 -15.75 -8.16 9.09
N ASN A 176 -16.07 -7.37 10.14
CA ASN A 176 -15.60 -7.58 11.52
C ASN A 176 -14.13 -8.06 11.55
N LEU A 177 -13.22 -7.25 11.00
CA LEU A 177 -11.80 -7.40 11.27
C LEU A 177 -11.60 -7.30 12.80
N PRO A 178 -10.99 -8.32 13.45
CA PRO A 178 -10.80 -8.34 14.90
C PRO A 178 -9.94 -7.17 15.39
#